data_AF-A0A0N1BD06-F1
#
_entry.id   AF-A0A0N1BD06-F1
#
_cell.length_a   1.000
_cell.length_b   1.000
_cell.length_c   1.000
_cell.angle_alpha   90.00
_cell.angle_beta   90.00
_cell.angle_gamma   90.00
#
_symmetry.space_group_name_H-M   'P 1'
#
loop_
_entity.id
_entity.type
_entity.pdbx_description
1 polymer ?
#
loop_
_entity_poly.entity_id
_entity_poly.type
_entity_poly.pdbx_seq_one_letter_code
_entity_poly.pdbx_strand_id
1 'polypeptide(L)' 'MTAARHADVDLGTEIECEIDDLIAEHGSERAAIRALLHDMTVLMTDADRSVSRGYLRGLFSHGARPADFVDEQ' A
#
# COMPACT_ATOMS: atom_id res chain seq x y z
N MET A 1 6.12 39.90 -13.80
CA MET A 1 6.68 39.59 -12.47
C MET A 1 6.73 38.08 -12.34
N THR A 2 7.86 37.50 -12.71
CA THR A 2 8.09 36.05 -12.65
C THR A 2 8.33 35.70 -11.19
N ALA A 3 7.38 34.99 -10.57
CA ALA A 3 7.59 34.41 -9.25
C ALA A 3 8.76 33.43 -9.38
N ALA A 4 9.91 33.82 -8.83
CA ALA A 4 11.03 32.91 -8.67
C ALA A 4 10.48 31.71 -7.87
N ARG A 5 10.50 30.51 -8.47
CA ARG A 5 10.33 29.28 -7.69
C ARG A 5 11.48 29.30 -6.68
N HIS A 6 11.15 29.43 -5.40
CA HIS A 6 12.15 29.40 -4.33
C HIS A 6 12.90 28.07 -4.45
N ALA A 7 14.16 28.15 -4.86
CA ALA A 7 15.01 27.00 -5.17
C ALA A 7 15.76 26.47 -3.94
N ASP A 8 15.20 26.65 -2.74
CA ASP A 8 15.90 26.35 -1.49
C ASP A 8 14.89 26.17 -0.34
N VAL A 9 13.90 25.30 -0.53
CA VAL A 9 13.08 24.84 0.60
C VAL A 9 13.70 23.54 1.06
N ASP A 10 14.30 23.57 2.24
CA ASP A 10 14.81 22.37 2.89
C ASP A 10 13.67 21.35 3.02
N LEU A 11 13.90 20.12 2.58
CA LEU A 11 12.91 19.04 2.64
C LEU A 11 12.35 18.87 4.06
N GLY A 12 13.20 19.09 5.07
CA GLY A 12 12.74 19.09 6.46
C GLY A 12 11.66 20.15 6.70
N THR A 13 11.87 21.36 6.20
CA THR A 13 10.88 22.45 6.31
C THR A 13 9.58 22.15 5.57
N GLU A 14 9.64 21.54 4.38
CA GLU A 14 8.43 21.12 3.66
C GLU A 14 7.63 20.08 4.44
N ILE A 15 8.32 19.08 5.01
CA ILE A 15 7.69 18.04 5.82
C ILE A 15 7.03 18.63 7.07
N GLU A 16 7.70 19.55 7.77
CA GLU A 16 7.10 20.20 8.95
C GLU A 16 5.85 21.01 8.57
N CYS A 17 5.85 21.72 7.42
CA CYS A 17 4.67 22.41 6.93
C CYS A 17 3.51 21.44 6.61
N GLU A 18 3.79 20.31 5.98
CA GLU A 18 2.76 19.28 5.72
C GLU A 18 2.19 18.70 7.01
N ILE A 19 3.03 18.51 8.05
CA ILE A 19 2.60 18.05 9.37
C ILE A 19 1.67 19.08 10.02
N ASP A 20 2.04 20.37 9.98
CA ASP A 20 1.22 21.45 10.54
C ASP A 20 -0.14 21.57 9.84
N ASP A 21 -0.16 21.47 8.51
CA ASP A 21 -1.40 21.48 7.72
C ASP A 21 -2.32 20.30 8.10
N LEU A 22 -1.74 19.10 8.28
CA LEU A 22 -2.47 17.91 8.69
C LEU A 22 -3.03 18.02 10.11
N ILE A 23 -2.26 18.60 11.03
CA ILE A 23 -2.72 18.86 12.40
C ILE A 23 -3.87 19.88 12.39
N ALA A 24 -3.76 20.93 11.56
CA ALA A 24 -4.80 21.94 11.42
C ALA A 24 -6.10 21.35 10.84
N GLU A 25 -6.01 20.46 9.85
CA GLU A 25 -7.16 19.76 9.27
C GLU A 25 -7.90 18.88 10.30
N HIS A 26 -7.15 18.12 11.10
CA HIS A 26 -7.74 17.17 12.05
C HIS A 26 -7.98 17.74 13.46
N GLY A 27 -7.52 18.96 13.73
CA GLY A 27 -7.75 19.71 14.97
C GLY A 27 -6.92 19.26 16.18
N SER A 28 -6.09 18.21 16.04
CA SER A 28 -5.08 17.82 17.04
C SER A 28 -4.10 16.81 16.46
N GLU A 29 -2.91 16.74 17.05
CA GLU A 29 -1.85 15.79 16.68
C GLU A 29 -2.34 14.35 16.84
N ARG A 30 -3.07 14.05 17.92
CA ARG A 30 -3.63 12.70 18.14
C ARG A 30 -4.70 12.34 17.11
N ALA A 31 -5.47 13.30 16.62
CA ALA A 31 -6.47 13.06 15.59
C ALA A 31 -5.80 12.80 14.22
N ALA A 32 -4.78 13.59 13.87
CA ALA A 32 -3.97 13.40 12.67
C ALA A 32 -3.27 12.03 12.66
N ILE A 33 -2.61 11.65 13.76
CA ILE A 33 -1.98 10.33 13.90
C ILE A 33 -3.02 9.20 13.75
N ARG A 34 -4.21 9.36 14.35
CA ARG A 34 -5.29 8.36 14.23
C ARG A 34 -5.74 8.21 12.77
N ALA A 35 -5.91 9.31 12.04
CA ALA A 35 -6.28 9.30 10.64
C ALA A 35 -5.22 8.59 9.78
N LEU A 36 -3.94 8.95 9.95
CA LEU A 36 -2.84 8.31 9.23
C LEU A 36 -2.76 6.80 9.48
N LEU A 37 -2.89 6.36 10.73
CA LEU A 37 -2.85 4.93 11.07
C LEU A 37 -4.06 4.16 10.50
N HIS A 38 -5.22 4.80 10.47
CA HIS A 38 -6.40 4.24 9.82
C HIS A 38 -6.17 4.06 8.32
N ASP A 39 -5.70 5.09 7.64
CA ASP A 39 -5.49 5.07 6.18
C ASP A 39 -4.40 4.08 5.78
N MET A 40 -3.31 4.01 6.56
CA MET A 40 -2.27 2.98 6.38
C MET A 40 -2.88 1.57 6.48
N THR A 41 -3.74 1.34 7.47
CA THR A 41 -4.40 0.03 7.66
C THR A 41 -5.32 -0.32 6.48
N VAL A 42 -6.06 0.65 5.96
CA VAL A 42 -6.90 0.48 4.76
C VAL A 42 -6.04 0.16 3.54
N LEU A 43 -4.98 0.93 3.30
CA LEU A 43 -4.05 0.69 2.20
C LEU A 43 -3.39 -0.68 2.27
N MET A 44 -2.97 -1.13 3.45
CA MET A 44 -2.39 -2.46 3.64
C MET A 44 -3.42 -3.57 3.39
N THR A 45 -4.68 -3.36 3.81
CA THR A 45 -5.76 -4.32 3.57
C THR A 45 -6.07 -4.43 2.08
N ASP A 46 -6.12 -3.31 1.37
CA ASP A 46 -6.34 -3.30 -0.07
C ASP A 46 -5.14 -3.87 -0.82
N ALA A 47 -3.91 -3.62 -0.36
CA ALA A 47 -2.72 -4.25 -0.90
C ALA A 47 -2.80 -5.79 -0.80
N ASP A 48 -3.19 -6.33 0.36
CA ASP A 48 -3.36 -7.79 0.56
C ASP A 48 -4.47 -8.39 -0.32
N ARG A 49 -5.53 -7.63 -0.62
CA ARG A 49 -6.59 -8.04 -1.57
C ARG A 49 -6.16 -7.93 -3.02
N SER A 50 -5.32 -6.95 -3.35
CA SER A 50 -4.87 -6.65 -4.71
C SER A 50 -3.82 -7.64 -5.23
N VAL A 51 -3.15 -8.38 -4.34
CA VAL A 51 -2.29 -9.49 -4.75
C VAL A 51 -3.12 -10.73 -5.08
N SER A 52 -3.02 -11.19 -6.32
CA SER A 52 -3.60 -12.47 -6.72
C SER A 52 -2.98 -13.60 -5.89
N ARG A 53 -3.75 -14.15 -4.94
CA ARG A 53 -3.39 -15.41 -4.25
C ARG A 53 -3.41 -16.62 -5.20
N GLY A 54 -3.83 -16.43 -6.45
CA GLY A 54 -4.07 -17.46 -7.46
C GLY A 54 -2.83 -18.04 -8.15
N TYR A 55 -1.61 -17.60 -7.80
CA TYR A 55 -0.37 -18.18 -8.34
C TYR A 55 0.68 -18.50 -7.26
N LEU A 56 0.25 -18.84 -6.04
CA LEU A 56 1.11 -19.64 -5.16
C LEU A 56 1.10 -21.11 -5.62
N ARG A 57 1.84 -21.33 -6.71
CA ARG A 57 2.62 -22.53 -7.08
C ARG A 57 2.30 -23.79 -6.24
N GLY A 58 1.34 -24.62 -6.66
CA GLY A 58 1.31 -26.04 -6.29
C GLY A 58 -0.03 -26.70 -5.94
N LEU A 59 -1.09 -25.96 -5.60
CA LEU A 59 -2.38 -26.59 -5.22
C LEU A 59 -3.28 -26.96 -6.42
N PHE A 60 -3.17 -26.25 -7.54
CA PHE A 60 -3.89 -26.61 -8.78
C PHE A 60 -3.31 -27.83 -9.52
N SER A 61 -2.11 -28.28 -9.16
CA SER A 61 -1.50 -29.51 -9.71
C SER A 61 -1.91 -30.79 -8.98
N HIS A 62 -2.69 -30.71 -7.89
CA HIS A 62 -3.11 -31.91 -7.16
C HIS A 62 -4.24 -32.69 -7.86
N GLY A 63 -4.95 -32.08 -8.82
CA GLY A 63 -6.01 -32.74 -9.60
C GLY A 63 -5.76 -32.81 -11.11
N ALA A 64 -4.65 -32.25 -11.61
CA ALA A 64 -4.33 -32.16 -13.03
C ALA A 64 -3.20 -33.11 -13.48
N ARG A 65 -2.79 -34.07 -12.63
CA ARG A 65 -1.95 -35.17 -13.12
C ARG A 65 -2.81 -36.07 -14.02
N PRO A 66 -2.39 -36.37 -15.26
CA PRO A 66 -3.04 -37.39 -16.05
C PRO A 66 -3.08 -38.69 -15.23
N ALA A 67 -4.23 -39.35 -15.16
CA ALA A 67 -4.30 -40.68 -14.58
C ALA A 67 -3.32 -41.56 -15.36
N ASP A 68 -2.47 -42.26 -14.62
CA ASP A 68 -1.50 -43.20 -15.18
C ASP A 68 -2.28 -44.18 -16.08
N PHE A 69 -2.12 -44.04 -17.41
CA PHE A 69 -2.66 -45.01 -18.35
C PHE A 69 -1.92 -46.31 -18.09
N VAL A 70 -2.61 -47.26 -17.45
CA VAL A 70 -2.15 -48.64 -17.34
C VAL A 70 -2.27 -49.22 -18.74
N ASP A 71 -1.13 -49.43 -19.39
CA ASP A 71 -1.04 -50.19 -20.64
C ASP A 71 -1.30 -51.66 -20.30
N GLU A 72 -2.49 -52.16 -20.64
CA GLU A 72 -2.81 -53.58 -20.56
C GLU A 72 -1.99 -54.34 -21.61
N GLN A 73 -1.12 -55.24 -21.16
CA GLN A 73 -0.45 -56.26 -22.00
C GLN A 73 -0.44 -57.60 -21.26
#